data_AF-A0AAY3ZWM2-F1
#
_entry.id   AF-A0AAY3ZWM2-F1
#
_cell.length_a   1.000
_cell.length_b   1.000
_cell.length_c   1.000
_cell.angle_alpha   90.00
_cell.angle_beta   90.00
_cell.angle_gamma   90.00
#
_symmetry.space_group_name_H-M   'P 1'
#
loop_
_entity.id
_entity.type
_entity.pdbx_description
1 polymer ?
#
loop_
_entity_poly.entity_id
_entity_poly.type
_entity_poly.pdbx_seq_one_letter_code
_entity_poly.pdbx_strand_id
1 'polypeptide(L)'
;MTALGAERYLAVCWPLRARLLVTRRRVRALILALWAVALLSAGPVLLLVGAEQLEEGGASECRCTQHALSSGLLTAMLWLSNLYFLVPLCLLTVLYGLMGRRLRLRRDHAHRHTLRMMVAIVLAFVLCWLPFHAGRTLLSVSAVPGGDLYYVSQYLNLVSLVLFYLSAAINPLLYNTMSGRYRAAVRSLLRPGA
;
A
#
# COMPACT_ATOMS: atom_id res chain seq x y z
N MET A 1 -2.74 4.06 -4.40
CA MET A 1 -2.15 3.61 -5.68
C MET A 1 -3.19 3.31 -6.75
N THR A 2 -4.23 2.53 -6.45
CA THR A 2 -5.33 2.18 -7.38
C THR A 2 -5.96 3.39 -8.08
N ALA A 3 -6.32 4.44 -7.33
CA ALA A 3 -6.92 5.66 -7.88
C ALA A 3 -6.01 6.37 -8.90
N LEU A 4 -4.70 6.44 -8.62
CA LEU A 4 -3.72 7.00 -9.55
C LEU A 4 -3.58 6.12 -10.80
N GLY A 5 -3.53 4.79 -10.62
CA GLY A 5 -3.51 3.85 -11.74
C GLY A 5 -4.74 3.95 -12.64
N ALA A 6 -5.93 4.09 -12.04
CA ALA A 6 -7.20 4.29 -12.75
C ALA A 6 -7.26 5.64 -13.47
N GLU A 7 -6.77 6.73 -12.86
CA GLU A 7 -6.65 8.05 -13.51
C GLU A 7 -5.78 7.96 -14.77
N ARG A 8 -4.60 7.34 -14.66
CA ARG A 8 -3.68 7.15 -15.79
C ARG A 8 -4.28 6.26 -16.86
N TYR A 9 -4.95 5.18 -16.46
CA TYR A 9 -5.69 4.32 -17.38
C TYR A 9 -6.75 5.11 -18.15
N LEU A 10 -7.61 5.87 -17.46
CA LEU A 10 -8.65 6.69 -18.10
C LEU A 10 -8.07 7.73 -19.05
N ALA A 11 -6.99 8.41 -18.66
CA ALA A 11 -6.33 9.42 -19.49
C ALA A 11 -5.80 8.85 -20.81
N VAL A 12 -5.20 7.65 -20.77
CA VAL A 12 -4.64 6.96 -21.94
C VAL A 12 -5.74 6.32 -22.79
N CYS A 13 -6.71 5.71 -22.12
CA CYS A 13 -7.75 4.95 -22.79
C CYS A 13 -8.81 5.84 -23.43
N TRP A 14 -9.32 6.81 -22.68
CA TRP A 14 -10.46 7.67 -23.04
C TRP A 14 -10.19 9.13 -22.65
N PRO A 15 -9.34 9.85 -23.41
CA PRO A 15 -8.91 11.21 -23.05
C PRO A 15 -10.07 12.20 -22.87
N LEU A 16 -11.14 12.07 -23.66
CA LEU A 16 -12.35 12.90 -23.54
C LEU A 16 -13.12 12.60 -22.25
N ARG A 17 -13.33 11.31 -21.92
CA ARG A 17 -14.00 10.92 -20.68
C ARG A 17 -13.16 11.22 -19.46
N ALA A 18 -11.83 11.14 -19.55
CA ALA A 18 -10.94 11.52 -18.45
C ALA A 18 -11.11 13.00 -18.07
N ARG A 19 -11.23 13.90 -19.06
CA ARG A 19 -11.51 15.33 -18.80
C ARG A 19 -12.86 15.55 -18.12
N LEU A 20 -13.87 14.74 -18.43
CA LEU A 20 -15.22 14.85 -17.86
C LEU A 20 -15.36 14.15 -16.49
N LEU A 21 -14.65 13.03 -16.28
CA LEU A 21 -14.73 12.22 -15.07
C LEU A 21 -13.83 12.78 -13.96
N VAL A 22 -12.60 13.19 -14.30
CA VAL A 22 -11.57 13.64 -13.35
C VAL A 22 -11.75 15.13 -13.07
N THR A 23 -12.78 15.46 -12.28
CA THR A 23 -13.04 16.84 -11.83
C THR A 23 -12.48 17.09 -10.43
N ARG A 24 -12.09 18.34 -10.13
CA ARG A 24 -11.57 18.73 -8.80
C ARG A 24 -12.53 18.40 -7.65
N ARG A 25 -13.85 18.46 -7.87
CA ARG A 25 -14.86 18.11 -6.86
C ARG A 25 -14.87 16.61 -6.59
N ARG A 26 -14.91 15.79 -7.65
CA ARG A 26 -14.91 14.32 -7.54
C ARG A 26 -13.61 13.78 -6.95
N VAL A 27 -12.47 14.34 -7.35
CA VAL A 27 -11.16 13.96 -6.78
C VAL A 27 -11.08 14.30 -5.30
N ARG A 28 -11.54 15.49 -4.86
CA ARG A 28 -11.59 15.84 -3.44
C ARG A 28 -12.51 14.91 -2.65
N ALA A 29 -13.71 14.63 -3.17
CA ALA A 29 -14.63 13.70 -2.53
C ALA A 29 -14.04 12.28 -2.41
N LEU A 30 -13.36 11.79 -3.45
CA LEU A 30 -12.67 10.50 -3.43
C LEU A 30 -11.55 10.47 -2.38
N ILE A 31 -10.73 11.52 -2.29
CA ILE A 31 -9.66 11.62 -1.28
C ILE A 31 -10.26 11.58 0.13
N LEU A 32 -11.32 12.35 0.39
CA LEU A 32 -12.00 12.35 1.69
C LEU A 32 -12.58 10.97 2.03
N ALA A 33 -13.21 10.31 1.06
CA ALA A 33 -13.74 8.97 1.26
C ALA A 33 -12.62 7.96 1.57
N LEU A 34 -11.48 8.03 0.88
CA LEU A 34 -10.33 7.17 1.15
C LEU A 34 -9.76 7.39 2.56
N TRP A 35 -9.69 8.65 3.01
CA TRP A 35 -9.27 8.96 4.39
C TRP A 35 -10.26 8.46 5.43
N ALA A 36 -11.57 8.63 5.20
CA ALA A 36 -12.59 8.13 6.10
C ALA A 36 -12.53 6.60 6.24
N VAL A 37 -12.39 5.88 5.12
CA VAL A 37 -12.21 4.42 5.12
C VAL A 37 -10.93 4.01 5.86
N ALA A 38 -9.83 4.72 5.64
CA ALA A 38 -8.57 4.46 6.35
C ALA A 38 -8.72 4.63 7.87
N LEU A 39 -9.30 5.75 8.32
CA LEU A 39 -9.52 6.03 9.74
C LEU A 39 -10.46 5.00 10.39
N LEU A 40 -11.56 4.65 9.71
CA LEU A 40 -12.49 3.64 10.19
C LEU A 40 -11.82 2.27 10.34
N SER A 41 -10.96 1.90 9.39
CA SER A 41 -10.23 0.63 9.45
C SER A 41 -9.09 0.62 10.49
N ALA A 42 -8.51 1.79 10.81
CA ALA A 42 -7.45 1.93 11.81
C ALA A 42 -8.00 2.02 13.24
N GLY A 43 -9.23 2.51 13.43
CA GLY A 43 -9.86 2.68 14.74
C GLY A 43 -9.84 1.41 15.62
N PRO A 44 -10.21 0.22 15.10
CA PRO A 44 -10.15 -1.02 15.87
C PRO A 44 -8.74 -1.40 16.33
N VAL A 45 -7.69 -1.03 15.58
CA VAL A 45 -6.29 -1.28 15.94
C VAL A 45 -5.88 -0.48 17.18
N LEU A 46 -6.43 0.73 17.35
CA LEU A 46 -6.18 1.56 18.53
C LEU A 46 -6.81 0.97 19.81
N LEU A 47 -7.88 0.19 19.67
CA LEU A 47 -8.55 -0.49 20.78
C LEU A 47 -7.88 -1.83 21.16
N LEU A 48 -7.03 -2.36 20.27
CA LEU A 48 -6.37 -3.66 20.39
C LEU A 48 -5.04 -3.63 21.17
N VAL A 49 -4.35 -2.49 21.17
CA VAL A 49 -3.04 -2.32 21.81
C VAL A 49 -3.22 -1.60 23.14
N GLY A 50 -2.84 -2.26 24.24
CA GLY A 50 -2.88 -1.71 25.59
C GLY A 50 -1.46 -1.69 26.18
N ALA A 51 -1.20 -0.70 27.03
CA ALA A 51 -0.01 -0.69 27.86
C ALA A 51 -0.28 -1.55 29.11
N GLU A 52 0.38 -2.70 29.23
CA GLU A 52 0.36 -3.49 30.46
C GLU A 52 1.67 -3.21 31.23
N GLN A 53 1.56 -2.92 32.52
CA GLN A 53 2.72 -2.75 33.39
C GLN A 53 3.30 -4.14 33.74
N LEU A 54 4.61 -4.35 33.52
CA LEU A 54 5.28 -5.53 34.09
C LEU A 54 5.35 -5.37 35.62
N GLU A 55 4.77 -6.33 36.35
CA GLU A 55 4.72 -6.32 37.83
C GLU A 55 6.10 -6.35 38.50
N GLU A 56 7.18 -6.76 37.81
CA GLU A 56 8.52 -6.91 38.42
C GLU A 56 9.61 -5.94 37.91
N GLY A 57 9.26 -4.78 37.33
CA GLY A 57 10.31 -3.84 36.93
C GLY A 57 9.90 -2.40 36.61
N GLY A 58 8.63 -2.03 36.75
CA GLY A 58 8.15 -0.69 36.41
C GLY A 58 8.22 -0.34 34.91
N ALA A 59 8.68 -1.26 34.06
CA ALA A 59 8.66 -1.12 32.61
C ALA A 59 7.25 -1.40 32.09
N SER A 60 6.68 -0.47 31.33
CA SER A 60 5.42 -0.67 30.62
C SER A 60 5.72 -1.13 29.21
N GLU A 61 5.23 -2.30 28.82
CA GLU A 61 5.34 -2.80 27.44
C GLU A 61 3.98 -2.65 26.74
N CYS A 62 4.00 -2.17 25.49
CA CYS A 62 2.82 -2.20 24.64
C CYS A 62 2.57 -3.63 24.18
N ARG A 63 1.51 -4.26 24.68
CA ARG A 63 1.09 -5.60 24.29
C ARG A 63 -0.33 -5.59 23.75
N CYS A 64 -0.68 -6.59 22.95
CA CYS A 64 -2.07 -6.80 22.56
C CYS A 64 -2.85 -7.18 23.81
N THR A 65 -3.98 -6.52 24.08
CA THR A 65 -4.78 -6.80 25.27
C THR A 65 -5.28 -8.24 25.26
N GLN A 66 -5.43 -8.87 26.43
CA GLN A 66 -5.91 -10.25 26.55
C GLN A 66 -7.31 -10.46 25.88
N HIS A 67 -8.10 -9.39 25.73
CA HIS A 67 -9.37 -9.35 24.99
C HIS A 67 -9.23 -9.48 23.45
N ALA A 68 -8.09 -9.05 22.88
CA ALA A 68 -7.79 -9.13 21.45
C ALA A 68 -7.62 -10.57 20.95
N LEU A 69 -7.04 -11.43 21.80
CA LEU A 69 -6.71 -12.82 21.51
C LEU A 69 -7.93 -13.75 21.65
N SER A 70 -8.82 -13.49 22.61
CA SER A 70 -9.98 -14.36 22.89
C SER A 70 -11.20 -14.11 21.98
N SER A 71 -11.31 -12.93 21.38
CA SER A 71 -12.51 -12.48 20.64
C SER A 71 -12.50 -12.79 19.14
N GLY A 72 -11.41 -13.33 18.58
CA GLY A 72 -11.25 -13.53 17.13
C GLY A 72 -11.07 -12.23 16.32
N LEU A 73 -11.00 -11.08 16.99
CA LEU A 73 -10.84 -9.76 16.38
C LEU A 73 -9.50 -9.60 15.69
N LEU A 74 -8.43 -10.20 16.23
CA LEU A 74 -7.12 -10.28 15.57
C LEU A 74 -7.21 -11.00 14.21
N THR A 75 -7.93 -12.13 14.16
CA THR A 75 -8.16 -12.89 12.93
C THR A 75 -8.97 -12.06 11.92
N ALA A 76 -10.03 -11.38 12.36
CA ALA A 76 -10.82 -10.49 11.48
C ALA A 76 -9.97 -9.34 10.90
N MET A 77 -9.08 -8.72 11.70
CA MET A 77 -8.17 -7.67 11.24
C MET A 77 -7.11 -8.19 10.26
N LEU A 78 -6.63 -9.42 10.45
CA LEU A 78 -5.72 -10.08 9.51
C LEU A 78 -6.39 -10.29 8.14
N TRP A 79 -7.60 -10.84 8.12
CA TRP A 79 -8.37 -11.02 6.89
C TRP A 79 -8.69 -9.69 6.20
N LEU A 80 -9.10 -8.68 6.98
CA LEU A 80 -9.36 -7.34 6.47
C LEU A 80 -8.11 -6.72 5.84
N SER A 81 -6.96 -6.83 6.50
CA SER A 81 -5.67 -6.34 6.00
C SER A 81 -5.25 -7.05 4.71
N ASN A 82 -5.42 -8.38 4.64
CA ASN A 82 -5.15 -9.15 3.42
C ASN A 82 -6.09 -8.76 2.27
N LEU A 83 -7.37 -8.51 2.56
CA LEU A 83 -8.33 -8.03 1.55
C LEU A 83 -7.93 -6.64 1.02
N TYR A 84 -7.53 -5.73 1.92
CA TYR A 84 -7.01 -4.41 1.55
C TYR A 84 -5.73 -4.46 0.72
N PHE A 85 -4.95 -5.54 0.78
CA PHE A 85 -3.78 -5.73 -0.07
C PHE A 85 -4.15 -6.38 -1.42
N LEU A 86 -4.91 -7.47 -1.38
CA LEU A 86 -5.24 -8.27 -2.55
C LEU A 86 -6.20 -7.56 -3.51
N VAL A 87 -7.24 -6.89 -3.02
CA VAL A 87 -8.23 -6.22 -3.90
C VAL A 87 -7.56 -5.13 -4.73
N PRO A 88 -6.79 -4.18 -4.15
CA PRO A 88 -6.02 -3.22 -4.92
C PRO A 88 -5.05 -3.85 -5.92
N LEU A 89 -4.36 -4.93 -5.53
CA LEU A 89 -3.40 -5.61 -6.40
C LEU A 89 -4.08 -6.25 -7.62
N CYS A 90 -5.19 -6.94 -7.42
CA CYS A 90 -5.99 -7.53 -8.49
C CYS A 90 -6.49 -6.45 -9.45
N LEU A 91 -7.07 -5.36 -8.92
CA LEU A 91 -7.54 -4.23 -9.74
C LEU A 91 -6.41 -3.60 -10.55
N LEU A 92 -5.25 -3.36 -9.94
CA LEU A 92 -4.08 -2.79 -10.63
C LEU A 92 -3.55 -3.72 -11.72
N THR A 93 -3.44 -5.01 -11.45
CA THR A 93 -2.99 -6.03 -12.41
C THR A 93 -3.93 -6.07 -13.63
N VAL A 94 -5.24 -6.08 -13.42
CA VAL A 94 -6.24 -6.05 -14.50
C VAL A 94 -6.14 -4.74 -15.29
N LEU A 95 -6.14 -3.59 -14.62
CA LEU A 95 -6.10 -2.28 -15.28
C LEU A 95 -4.82 -2.10 -16.12
N TYR A 96 -3.67 -2.51 -15.59
CA TYR A 96 -2.39 -2.37 -16.29
C TYR A 96 -2.21 -3.43 -17.38
N GLY A 97 -2.74 -4.63 -17.20
CA GLY A 97 -2.83 -5.64 -18.26
C GLY A 97 -3.69 -5.17 -19.44
N LEU A 98 -4.87 -4.59 -19.16
CA LEU A 98 -5.74 -4.00 -20.17
C LEU A 98 -5.06 -2.82 -20.89
N MET A 99 -4.38 -1.95 -20.16
CA MET A 99 -3.61 -0.84 -20.72
C MET A 99 -2.48 -1.35 -21.63
N GLY A 100 -1.70 -2.33 -21.17
CA GLY A 100 -0.63 -2.94 -21.95
C GLY A 100 -1.12 -3.60 -23.23
N ARG A 101 -2.22 -4.37 -23.15
CA ARG A 101 -2.86 -4.97 -24.33
C ARG A 101 -3.29 -3.91 -25.33
N ARG A 102 -3.92 -2.84 -24.86
CA ARG A 102 -4.40 -1.75 -25.71
C ARG A 102 -3.27 -0.96 -26.37
N LEU A 103 -2.21 -0.65 -25.63
CA LEU A 103 -1.01 0.02 -26.18
C LEU A 103 -0.34 -0.85 -27.25
N ARG A 104 -0.28 -2.16 -27.03
CA ARG A 104 0.27 -3.11 -28.01
C ARG A 104 -0.55 -3.12 -29.30
N LEU A 105 -1.89 -3.19 -29.18
CA LEU A 105 -2.81 -3.17 -30.33
C LEU A 105 -2.72 -1.87 -31.13
N ARG A 106 -2.57 -0.73 -30.44
CA ARG A 106 -2.45 0.59 -31.09
C ARG A 106 -1.05 0.93 -31.59
N ARG A 107 -0.06 0.06 -31.37
CA ARG A 107 1.38 0.37 -31.57
C ARG A 107 1.77 1.70 -30.93
N ASP A 108 1.17 2.01 -29.78
CA ASP A 108 1.38 3.28 -29.09
C ASP A 108 2.59 3.15 -28.16
N HIS A 109 3.75 3.60 -28.66
CA HIS A 109 5.01 3.57 -27.94
C HIS A 109 5.16 4.73 -26.96
N ALA A 110 4.46 5.85 -27.18
CA ALA A 110 4.57 7.06 -26.36
C ALA A 110 4.13 6.81 -24.91
N HIS A 111 3.07 6.03 -24.71
CA HIS A 111 2.53 5.74 -23.38
C HIS A 111 3.18 4.55 -22.67
N ARG A 112 4.09 3.81 -23.33
CA ARG A 112 4.76 2.64 -22.71
C ARG A 112 5.64 3.02 -21.53
N HIS A 113 6.27 4.19 -21.58
CA HIS A 113 7.06 4.69 -20.47
C HIS A 113 6.20 4.89 -19.21
N THR A 114 5.03 5.52 -19.36
CA THR A 114 4.06 5.70 -18.27
C THR A 114 3.58 4.36 -17.71
N LEU A 115 3.28 3.39 -18.57
CA LEU A 115 2.92 2.03 -18.13
C LEU A 115 4.06 1.37 -17.34
N ARG A 116 5.30 1.46 -17.83
CA ARG A 116 6.48 0.88 -17.17
C ARG A 116 6.72 1.49 -15.78
N MET A 117 6.55 2.82 -15.66
CA MET A 117 6.58 3.53 -14.38
C MET A 117 5.49 3.03 -13.41
N MET A 118 4.26 2.90 -13.89
CA MET A 118 3.14 2.43 -13.07
C MET A 118 3.34 0.99 -12.58
N VAL A 119 3.86 0.11 -13.44
CA VAL A 119 4.23 -1.27 -13.08
C VAL A 119 5.35 -1.28 -12.04
N ALA A 120 6.39 -0.46 -12.20
CA ALA A 120 7.48 -0.37 -11.22
C ALA A 120 6.99 0.07 -9.84
N ILE A 121 6.07 1.03 -9.77
CA ILE A 121 5.46 1.49 -8.50
C ILE A 121 4.67 0.35 -7.83
N VAL A 122 3.91 -0.44 -8.60
CA VAL A 122 3.15 -1.57 -8.04
C VAL A 122 4.05 -2.70 -7.58
N LEU A 123 5.10 -3.03 -8.34
CA LEU A 123 6.07 -4.04 -7.93
C LEU A 123 6.79 -3.62 -6.65
N ALA A 124 7.24 -2.37 -6.55
CA ALA A 124 7.84 -1.84 -5.33
C ALA A 124 6.88 -1.95 -4.12
N PHE A 125 5.61 -1.59 -4.31
CA PHE A 125 4.59 -1.73 -3.26
C PHE A 125 4.40 -3.21 -2.83
N VAL A 126 4.29 -4.13 -3.79
CA VAL A 126 4.15 -5.58 -3.50
C VAL A 126 5.38 -6.11 -2.78
N LEU A 127 6.59 -5.78 -3.24
CA LEU A 127 7.83 -6.23 -2.60
C LEU A 127 7.94 -5.72 -1.16
N CYS A 128 7.49 -4.50 -0.91
CA CYS A 128 7.50 -3.93 0.43
C CYS A 128 6.45 -4.54 1.37
N TRP A 129 5.28 -4.94 0.86
CA TRP A 129 4.13 -5.33 1.68
C TRP A 129 3.89 -6.84 1.74
N LEU A 130 4.30 -7.60 0.70
CA LEU A 130 4.09 -9.04 0.63
C LEU A 130 4.75 -9.79 1.80
N PRO A 131 6.00 -9.49 2.22
CA PRO A 131 6.60 -10.16 3.36
C PRO A 131 5.78 -9.96 4.64
N PHE A 132 5.20 -8.76 4.83
CA PHE A 132 4.39 -8.44 6.01
C PHE A 132 3.14 -9.30 6.08
N HIS A 133 2.39 -9.35 4.97
CA HIS A 133 1.18 -10.17 4.88
C HIS A 133 1.51 -11.66 5.00
N ALA A 134 2.56 -12.13 4.34
CA ALA A 134 2.99 -13.53 4.39
C ALA A 134 3.45 -13.94 5.80
N GLY A 135 4.26 -13.13 6.48
CA GLY A 135 4.71 -13.41 7.85
C GLY A 135 3.53 -13.43 8.84
N ARG A 136 2.58 -12.51 8.69
CA ARG A 136 1.38 -12.45 9.54
C ARG A 136 0.43 -13.63 9.31
N THR A 137 0.27 -14.10 8.07
CA THR A 137 -0.53 -15.30 7.78
C THR A 137 0.15 -16.57 8.26
N LEU A 138 1.47 -16.71 8.05
CA LEU A 138 2.28 -17.81 8.58
C LEU A 138 2.17 -17.89 10.10
N LEU A 139 2.29 -16.77 10.81
CA LEU A 139 2.13 -16.71 12.26
C LEU A 139 0.73 -17.18 12.70
N SER A 140 -0.32 -16.76 11.98
CA SER A 140 -1.70 -17.11 12.32
C SER A 140 -2.02 -18.60 12.13
N VAL A 141 -1.30 -19.29 11.23
CA VAL A 141 -1.46 -20.72 10.93
C VAL A 141 -0.50 -21.59 11.75
N SER A 142 0.62 -21.01 12.22
CA SER A 142 1.61 -21.69 13.06
C SER A 142 1.06 -21.88 14.47
N ALA A 143 0.25 -22.93 14.65
CA ALA A 143 -0.39 -23.27 15.93
C ALA A 143 0.56 -23.83 16.99
N VAL A 144 1.86 -24.02 16.67
CA VAL A 144 2.83 -24.67 17.56
C VAL A 144 3.95 -23.69 17.93
N PRO A 145 3.96 -23.17 19.17
CA PRO A 145 5.10 -22.44 19.71
C PRO A 145 6.36 -23.32 19.69
N GLY A 146 7.46 -22.81 19.11
CA GLY A 146 8.78 -23.48 19.15
C GLY A 146 9.19 -24.28 17.90
N GLY A 147 8.38 -24.35 16.84
CA GLY A 147 8.79 -24.94 15.56
C GLY A 147 9.61 -23.98 14.69
N ASP A 148 10.36 -24.51 13.70
CA ASP A 148 11.17 -23.70 12.77
C ASP A 148 10.36 -22.59 12.06
N LEU A 149 9.08 -22.86 11.76
CA LEU A 149 8.16 -21.88 11.16
C LEU A 149 7.94 -20.65 12.05
N TYR A 150 7.98 -20.81 13.38
CA TYR A 150 7.83 -19.69 14.32
C TYR A 150 9.03 -18.73 14.22
N TYR A 151 10.26 -19.25 14.19
CA TYR A 151 11.46 -18.43 14.02
C TYR A 151 11.50 -17.75 12.65
N VAL A 152 11.18 -18.48 11.58
CA VAL A 152 11.06 -17.91 10.23
C VAL A 152 10.02 -16.79 10.19
N SER A 153 8.88 -16.97 10.86
CA SER A 153 7.85 -15.93 10.97
C SER A 153 8.35 -14.68 11.70
N GLN A 154 9.18 -14.81 12.73
CA GLN A 154 9.75 -13.69 13.48
C GLN A 154 10.74 -12.88 12.63
N TYR A 155 11.67 -13.56 11.94
CA TYR A 155 12.60 -12.89 11.02
C TYR A 155 11.89 -12.22 9.86
N LEU A 156 10.89 -12.88 9.27
CA LEU A 156 10.05 -12.29 8.24
C LEU A 156 9.35 -11.05 8.76
N ASN A 157 8.79 -11.06 9.97
CA ASN A 157 8.12 -9.90 10.56
C ASN A 157 9.07 -8.70 10.72
N LEU A 158 10.32 -8.93 11.15
CA LEU A 158 11.33 -7.88 11.32
C LEU A 158 11.71 -7.23 9.98
N VAL A 159 11.98 -8.05 8.95
CA VAL A 159 12.25 -7.58 7.59
C VAL A 159 11.03 -6.84 7.02
N SER A 160 9.84 -7.35 7.29
CA SER A 160 8.58 -6.78 6.86
C SER A 160 8.33 -5.40 7.43
N LEU A 161 8.66 -5.18 8.71
CA LEU A 161 8.50 -3.89 9.35
C LEU A 161 9.38 -2.83 8.67
N VAL A 162 10.64 -3.17 8.38
CA VAL A 162 11.56 -2.27 7.67
C VAL A 162 11.04 -1.95 6.27
N LEU A 163 10.61 -2.98 5.53
CA LEU A 163 10.08 -2.83 4.18
C LEU A 163 8.77 -2.03 4.14
N PHE A 164 7.92 -2.18 5.15
CA PHE A 164 6.70 -1.41 5.32
C PHE A 164 7.00 0.09 5.43
N TYR A 165 7.92 0.48 6.30
CA TYR A 165 8.35 1.89 6.41
C TYR A 165 9.03 2.39 5.14
N LEU A 166 9.84 1.55 4.49
CA LEU A 166 10.48 1.89 3.22
C LEU A 166 9.45 2.19 2.11
N SER A 167 8.27 1.55 2.16
CA SER A 167 7.20 1.77 1.18
C SER A 167 6.66 3.21 1.17
N ALA A 168 6.76 3.94 2.30
CA ALA A 168 6.42 5.35 2.35
C ALA A 168 7.51 6.21 1.70
N ALA A 169 8.78 5.89 1.98
CA ALA A 169 9.96 6.62 1.51
C ALA A 169 10.27 6.41 0.02
N ILE A 170 9.85 5.28 -0.57
CA ILE A 170 10.14 4.97 -1.97
C ILE A 170 9.31 5.81 -2.95
N ASN A 171 8.16 6.35 -2.52
CA ASN A 171 7.25 7.08 -3.41
C ASN A 171 7.92 8.33 -4.03
N PRO A 172 8.53 9.26 -3.26
CA PRO A 172 9.25 10.39 -3.83
C PRO A 172 10.40 9.98 -4.77
N LEU A 173 11.15 8.92 -4.42
CA LEU A 173 12.26 8.41 -5.25
C LEU A 173 11.75 7.89 -6.61
N LEU A 174 10.67 7.11 -6.60
CA LEU A 174 10.03 6.60 -7.80
C LEU A 174 9.47 7.73 -8.67
N TYR A 175 8.82 8.73 -8.07
CA TYR A 175 8.33 9.89 -8.83
C TYR A 175 9.47 10.74 -9.39
N ASN A 176 10.56 10.94 -8.64
CA ASN A 176 11.71 11.70 -9.11
C ASN A 176 12.43 11.02 -10.28
N THR A 177 12.64 9.71 -10.21
CA THR A 177 13.30 8.96 -11.29
C THR A 177 12.41 8.85 -12.53
N MET A 178 11.11 8.62 -12.37
CA MET A 178 10.24 8.23 -13.48
C MET A 178 9.29 9.33 -13.99
N SER A 179 9.08 10.44 -13.27
CA SER A 179 8.20 11.55 -13.70
C SER A 179 8.97 12.82 -14.03
N GLY A 180 9.06 13.16 -15.32
CA GLY A 180 9.71 14.38 -15.80
C GLY A 180 9.08 15.68 -15.26
N ARG A 181 7.75 15.69 -15.06
CA ARG A 181 7.02 16.83 -14.48
C ARG A 181 7.35 17.02 -12.99
N TYR A 182 7.46 15.92 -12.25
CA TYR A 182 7.85 15.96 -10.83
C TYR A 182 9.28 16.49 -10.69
N ARG A 183 10.21 16.00 -11.51
CA ARG A 183 11.59 16.53 -11.55
C ARG A 183 11.66 18.01 -11.87
N ALA A 184 10.81 18.52 -12.76
CA ALA A 184 10.78 19.93 -13.11
C ALA A 184 10.31 20.78 -11.90
N ALA A 185 9.27 20.34 -11.21
CA ALA A 185 8.76 21.01 -10.00
C ALA A 185 9.77 20.98 -8.84
N VAL A 186 10.46 19.85 -8.62
CA VAL A 186 11.53 19.76 -7.61
C VAL A 186 12.68 20.70 -7.97
N ARG A 187 13.09 20.74 -9.25
CA ARG A 187 14.14 21.67 -9.71
C ARG A 187 13.75 23.13 -9.56
N SER A 188 12.48 23.51 -9.80
CA SER A 188 12.02 24.88 -9.59
C SER A 188 11.97 25.27 -8.11
N LEU A 189 11.68 24.32 -7.20
CA LEU A 189 11.75 24.55 -5.76
C LEU A 189 13.20 24.71 -5.26
N LEU A 190 14.15 23.97 -5.86
CA LEU A 190 15.57 24.04 -5.50
C LEU A 190 16.32 25.20 -6.16
N ARG A 191 15.75 25.82 -7.20
CA ARG A 191 16.28 27.02 -7.84
C ARG A 191 15.20 28.12 -7.88
N PRO A 192 14.83 28.70 -6.73
CA PRO A 192 13.92 29.82 -6.71
C PRO A 192 14.67 31.08 -7.19
N GLY A 193 14.73 31.33 -8.51
CA GLY A 193 15.28 32.59 -9.04
C GLY A 193 16.00 32.55 -10.39
N ALA A 194 15.64 31.68 -11.32
CA ALA A 194 16.08 31.79 -12.72
C ALA A 194 14.88 32.00 -13.65
#